data_AF-A0A7Z9R4W5-F1
#
_entry.id   AF-A0A7Z9R4W5-F1
#
_cell.length_a   1.000
_cell.length_b   1.000
_cell.length_c   1.000
_cell.angle_alpha   90.00
_cell.angle_beta   90.00
_cell.angle_gamma   90.00
#
_symmetry.space_group_name_H-M   'P 1'
#
loop_
_entity.id
_entity.type
_entity.pdbx_description
1 polymer ?
#
loop_
_entity_poly.entity_id
_entity_poly.type
_entity_poly.pdbx_seq_one_letter_code
_entity_poly.pdbx_strand_id
1 'polypeptide(L)'
;STITQQLAKNLFFSFEKSYERKLKELLMAFQIESTFSKPEILEAYANQVYFGKGAYGINRASQTYFGKNPNELSLFQSAVLAAIPKSPNKVNPINNKEASVHRASYVLQRMVAEGYISEAERAEALKSELNLRTANTKQNPDSYFVDYVLNEMEEMYEKDFIHFGGLKIFTTLDSKMQQAAHDAAKHHIKFLESRMIKEAGQGNLEAAVATIDNQSGAIRVLLGGLDYSKSQFNRAVSNNRMPGSSFKPFVYMSAFENLGYHPGTVLVDEPISLDIPGTTPWEPNNFNDKFKGPVILKEALAKSVNVISAKLMYELSPKRVIKTARKFGIKSPLKNNY
;
A
#
# COMPACT_ATOMS: atom_id res chain seq x y z
N SER A 1 -22.94 0.75 20.58
CA SER A 1 -23.70 0.16 19.48
C SER A 1 -23.92 -1.31 19.74
N THR A 2 -25.07 -1.85 19.37
CA THR A 2 -25.38 -3.30 19.45
C THR A 2 -24.67 -4.08 18.32
N ILE A 3 -24.72 -5.42 18.34
CA ILE A 3 -24.22 -6.25 17.22
C ILE A 3 -25.00 -5.92 15.95
N THR A 4 -26.33 -5.81 16.02
CA THR A 4 -27.17 -5.44 14.87
C THR A 4 -26.82 -4.07 14.31
N GLN A 5 -26.59 -3.09 15.18
CA GLN A 5 -26.15 -1.75 14.75
C GLN A 5 -24.76 -1.79 14.10
N GLN A 6 -23.85 -2.61 14.62
CA GLN A 6 -22.53 -2.82 13.99
C GLN A 6 -22.66 -3.55 12.65
N LEU A 7 -23.55 -4.53 12.53
CA LEU A 7 -23.84 -5.21 11.27
C LEU A 7 -24.44 -4.24 10.26
N ALA A 8 -25.44 -3.45 10.64
CA ALA A 8 -26.04 -2.41 9.80
C ALA A 8 -25.00 -1.39 9.34
N LYS A 9 -24.15 -0.92 10.26
CA LYS A 9 -23.02 -0.05 9.94
C LYS A 9 -22.06 -0.71 8.96
N ASN A 10 -21.74 -1.98 9.15
CA ASN A 10 -20.80 -2.68 8.28
C ASN A 10 -21.42 -2.94 6.89
N LEU A 11 -22.71 -3.22 6.78
CA LEU A 11 -23.35 -3.59 5.51
C LEU A 11 -23.80 -2.41 4.64
N PHE A 12 -24.13 -1.26 5.23
CA PHE A 12 -24.92 -0.23 4.53
C PHE A 12 -24.42 1.21 4.72
N PHE A 13 -23.37 1.45 5.51
CA PHE A 13 -22.91 2.83 5.73
C PHE A 13 -21.39 3.03 5.69
N SER A 14 -20.98 4.04 4.91
CA SER A 14 -19.63 4.57 4.91
C SER A 14 -19.16 5.00 6.32
N PHE A 15 -17.85 4.89 6.56
CA PHE A 15 -17.25 5.12 7.88
C PHE A 15 -17.32 6.57 8.40
N GLU A 16 -17.87 7.52 7.65
CA GLU A 16 -17.97 8.94 8.02
C GLU A 16 -18.90 9.19 9.22
N LYS A 17 -18.42 9.95 10.22
CA LYS A 17 -19.18 10.22 11.44
C LYS A 17 -20.16 11.38 11.23
N SER A 18 -21.40 11.09 10.84
CA SER A 18 -22.51 12.06 10.89
C SER A 18 -23.66 11.58 11.78
N TYR A 19 -24.40 12.53 12.37
CA TYR A 19 -25.60 12.25 13.16
C TYR A 19 -26.73 11.65 12.30
N GLU A 20 -26.84 12.09 11.04
CA GLU A 20 -27.78 11.55 10.06
C GLU A 20 -27.52 10.06 9.79
N ARG A 21 -26.24 9.67 9.60
CA ARG A 21 -25.86 8.26 9.47
C ARG A 21 -26.28 7.46 10.70
N LYS A 22 -26.11 8.02 11.90
CA LYS A 22 -26.42 7.29 13.13
C LYS A 22 -27.92 6.98 13.26
N LEU A 23 -28.78 7.88 12.77
CA LEU A 23 -30.22 7.63 12.67
C LEU A 23 -30.54 6.56 11.61
N LYS A 24 -29.90 6.61 10.44
CA LYS A 24 -30.07 5.58 9.39
C LYS A 24 -29.59 4.19 9.87
N GLU A 25 -28.47 4.11 10.59
CA GLU A 25 -27.96 2.89 11.23
C GLU A 25 -28.98 2.31 12.21
N LEU A 26 -29.65 3.16 13.00
CA LEU A 26 -30.69 2.75 13.95
C LEU A 26 -31.91 2.16 13.22
N LEU A 27 -32.39 2.84 12.18
CA LEU A 27 -33.53 2.38 11.37
C LEU A 27 -33.23 1.06 10.66
N MET A 28 -32.04 0.94 10.06
CA MET A 28 -31.60 -0.32 9.43
C MET A 28 -31.45 -1.43 10.46
N ALA A 29 -30.92 -1.14 11.65
CA ALA A 29 -30.85 -2.14 12.71
C ALA A 29 -32.25 -2.63 13.10
N PHE A 30 -33.24 -1.75 13.26
CA PHE A 30 -34.63 -2.17 13.51
C PHE A 30 -35.18 -3.05 12.39
N GLN A 31 -34.94 -2.69 11.13
CA GLN A 31 -35.37 -3.49 9.99
C GLN A 31 -34.74 -4.89 10.00
N ILE A 32 -33.42 -4.96 10.25
CA ILE A 32 -32.70 -6.24 10.38
C ILE A 32 -33.29 -7.08 11.53
N GLU A 33 -33.52 -6.50 12.72
CA GLU A 33 -34.11 -7.26 13.84
C GLU A 33 -35.55 -7.69 13.60
N SER A 34 -36.31 -6.96 12.78
CA SER A 34 -37.68 -7.36 12.40
C SER A 34 -37.73 -8.48 11.35
N THR A 35 -36.63 -8.65 10.60
CA THR A 35 -36.58 -9.58 9.47
C THR A 35 -35.83 -10.87 9.81
N PHE A 36 -34.77 -10.77 10.63
CA PHE A 36 -33.84 -11.86 10.91
C PHE A 36 -33.80 -12.18 12.41
N SER A 37 -33.62 -13.46 12.72
CA SER A 37 -33.44 -13.94 14.08
C SER A 37 -32.07 -13.53 14.66
N LYS A 38 -31.95 -13.52 15.99
CA LYS A 38 -30.68 -13.18 16.67
C LYS A 38 -29.49 -14.08 16.24
N PRO A 39 -29.66 -15.40 16.05
CA PRO A 39 -28.61 -16.26 15.52
C PRO A 39 -28.16 -15.86 14.11
N GLU A 40 -29.08 -15.57 13.19
CA GLU A 40 -28.75 -15.15 11.81
C GLU A 40 -28.01 -13.81 11.80
N ILE A 41 -28.42 -12.86 12.65
CA ILE A 41 -27.73 -11.58 12.80
C ILE A 41 -26.30 -11.78 13.32
N LEU A 42 -26.11 -12.66 14.30
CA LEU A 42 -24.79 -12.98 14.84
C LEU A 42 -23.91 -13.67 13.79
N GLU A 43 -24.46 -14.61 13.03
CA GLU A 43 -23.78 -15.30 11.94
C GLU A 43 -23.33 -14.30 10.86
N ALA A 44 -24.24 -13.45 10.38
CA ALA A 44 -23.94 -12.42 9.40
C ALA A 44 -22.85 -11.47 9.92
N TYR A 45 -22.94 -11.03 11.17
CA TYR A 45 -21.91 -10.21 11.79
C TYR A 45 -20.56 -10.91 11.86
N ALA A 46 -20.53 -12.16 12.33
CA ALA A 46 -19.30 -12.94 12.48
C ALA A 46 -18.64 -13.19 11.12
N ASN A 47 -19.40 -13.31 10.04
CA ASN A 47 -18.89 -13.52 8.69
C ASN A 47 -18.45 -12.23 7.98
N GLN A 48 -18.89 -11.05 8.41
CA GLN A 48 -18.55 -9.80 7.73
C GLN A 48 -17.61 -8.86 8.47
N VAL A 49 -17.41 -9.03 9.77
CA VAL A 49 -16.54 -8.14 10.52
C VAL A 49 -15.06 -8.28 10.08
N TYR A 50 -14.36 -7.15 9.98
CA TYR A 50 -12.95 -7.12 9.59
C TYR A 50 -12.03 -7.40 10.78
N PHE A 51 -11.18 -8.41 10.63
CA PHE A 51 -10.20 -8.86 11.62
C PHE A 51 -8.75 -8.42 11.30
N GLY A 52 -8.52 -7.52 10.36
CA GLY A 52 -7.16 -7.13 9.97
C GLY A 52 -6.50 -8.13 8.99
N LYS A 53 -5.39 -7.74 8.36
CA LYS A 53 -4.62 -8.57 7.40
C LYS A 53 -5.47 -9.09 6.22
N GLY A 54 -6.49 -8.33 5.79
CA GLY A 54 -7.42 -8.77 4.73
C GLY A 54 -8.35 -9.91 5.14
N ALA A 55 -8.42 -10.26 6.44
CA ALA A 55 -9.33 -11.28 6.93
C ALA A 55 -10.70 -10.68 7.28
N TYR A 56 -11.68 -10.90 6.40
CA TYR A 56 -13.09 -10.63 6.66
C TYR A 56 -13.76 -11.93 7.08
N GLY A 57 -14.47 -11.89 8.20
CA GLY A 57 -15.18 -13.04 8.74
C GLY A 57 -14.32 -13.95 9.64
N ILE A 58 -14.99 -14.59 10.60
CA ILE A 58 -14.37 -15.36 11.68
C ILE A 58 -13.59 -16.57 11.15
N ASN A 59 -14.11 -17.25 10.13
CA ASN A 59 -13.43 -18.40 9.54
C ASN A 59 -12.11 -18.00 8.88
N ARG A 60 -12.13 -16.95 8.06
CA ARG A 60 -10.91 -16.43 7.44
C ARG A 60 -9.92 -15.93 8.49
N ALA A 61 -10.40 -15.24 9.53
CA ALA A 61 -9.56 -14.78 10.63
C ALA A 61 -8.88 -15.94 11.37
N SER A 62 -9.64 -16.98 11.74
CA SER A 62 -9.13 -18.19 12.39
C SER A 62 -8.03 -18.86 11.58
N GLN A 63 -8.25 -19.00 10.26
CA GLN A 63 -7.26 -19.56 9.34
C GLN A 63 -6.02 -18.66 9.17
N THR A 64 -6.20 -17.34 9.14
CA THR A 64 -5.13 -16.35 9.02
C THR A 64 -4.22 -16.35 10.27
N TYR A 65 -4.81 -16.31 11.47
CA TYR A 65 -4.05 -16.14 12.71
C TYR A 65 -3.58 -17.45 13.33
N PHE A 66 -4.34 -18.53 13.19
CA PHE A 66 -4.09 -19.80 13.88
C PHE A 66 -4.00 -21.01 12.94
N GLY A 67 -4.46 -20.88 11.69
CA GLY A 67 -4.48 -22.01 10.74
C GLY A 67 -5.45 -23.12 11.14
N LYS A 68 -6.50 -22.76 11.87
CA LYS A 68 -7.51 -23.66 12.43
C LYS A 68 -8.91 -23.29 11.95
N ASN A 69 -9.83 -24.25 12.01
CA ASN A 69 -11.25 -23.95 11.91
C ASN A 69 -11.74 -23.25 13.20
N PRO A 70 -12.76 -22.38 13.15
CA PRO A 70 -13.25 -21.66 14.33
C PRO A 70 -13.64 -22.56 15.52
N ASN A 71 -14.14 -23.77 15.26
CA ASN A 71 -14.52 -24.76 16.26
C ASN A 71 -13.32 -25.45 16.94
N GLU A 72 -12.11 -25.29 16.43
CA GLU A 72 -10.86 -25.86 16.97
C GLU A 72 -10.06 -24.85 17.81
N LEU A 73 -10.58 -23.62 17.95
CA LEU A 73 -9.93 -22.55 18.69
C LEU A 73 -10.02 -22.79 20.20
N SER A 74 -8.93 -22.54 20.91
CA SER A 74 -8.98 -22.50 22.38
C SER A 74 -9.78 -21.28 22.86
N LEU A 75 -10.19 -21.29 24.13
CA LEU A 75 -10.84 -20.15 24.77
C LEU A 75 -9.99 -18.87 24.65
N PHE A 76 -8.67 -18.98 24.79
CA PHE A 76 -7.77 -17.85 24.64
C PHE A 76 -7.69 -17.34 23.19
N GLN A 77 -7.58 -18.25 22.22
CA GLN A 77 -7.56 -17.89 20.79
C GLN A 77 -8.88 -17.23 20.35
N SER A 78 -10.01 -17.73 20.87
CA SER A 78 -11.35 -17.16 20.64
C SER A 78 -11.45 -15.75 21.23
N ALA A 79 -10.96 -15.54 22.46
CA ALA A 79 -10.92 -14.22 23.08
C ALA A 79 -10.03 -13.23 22.32
N VAL A 80 -8.92 -13.70 21.74
CA VAL A 80 -8.08 -12.89 20.86
C VAL A 80 -8.83 -12.48 19.60
N LEU A 81 -9.52 -13.39 18.89
CA LEU A 81 -10.29 -12.99 17.70
C LEU A 81 -11.42 -12.03 18.06
N ALA A 82 -12.18 -12.29 19.13
CA ALA A 82 -13.25 -11.41 19.60
C ALA A 82 -12.76 -9.99 19.98
N ALA A 83 -11.50 -9.86 20.38
CA ALA A 83 -10.87 -8.60 20.72
C ALA A 83 -10.53 -7.71 19.50
N ILE A 84 -10.24 -8.33 18.35
CA ILE A 84 -9.67 -7.67 17.16
C ILE A 84 -10.62 -6.63 16.52
N PRO A 85 -11.91 -6.92 16.24
CA PRO A 85 -12.81 -5.99 15.54
C PRO A 85 -12.86 -4.57 16.10
N LYS A 86 -12.65 -4.39 17.40
CA LYS A 86 -12.63 -3.06 18.03
C LYS A 86 -11.48 -2.19 17.51
N SER A 87 -10.33 -2.77 17.19
CA SER A 87 -9.16 -2.04 16.73
C SER A 87 -8.21 -2.94 15.91
N PRO A 88 -8.60 -3.38 14.70
CA PRO A 88 -7.94 -4.47 13.98
C PRO A 88 -6.45 -4.27 13.70
N ASN A 89 -5.99 -3.02 13.63
CA ASN A 89 -4.58 -2.67 13.43
C ASN A 89 -3.76 -2.64 14.73
N LYS A 90 -4.34 -2.15 15.85
CA LYS A 90 -3.60 -1.96 17.11
C LYS A 90 -3.50 -3.22 17.96
N VAL A 91 -4.54 -4.05 17.96
CA VAL A 91 -4.60 -5.28 18.76
C VAL A 91 -4.34 -6.53 17.92
N ASN A 92 -3.67 -6.36 16.79
CA ASN A 92 -3.32 -7.47 15.92
C ASN A 92 -2.22 -8.32 16.59
N PRO A 93 -2.43 -9.61 16.86
CA PRO A 93 -1.46 -10.44 17.59
C PRO A 93 -0.14 -10.64 16.83
N ILE A 94 -0.12 -10.47 15.51
CA ILE A 94 1.10 -10.57 14.69
C ILE A 94 1.96 -9.30 14.83
N ASN A 95 1.32 -8.12 14.85
CA ASN A 95 2.05 -6.85 14.89
C ASN A 95 2.34 -6.41 16.34
N ASN A 96 1.43 -6.69 17.27
CA ASN A 96 1.54 -6.32 18.68
C ASN A 96 0.87 -7.38 19.56
N LYS A 97 1.65 -8.42 19.90
CA LYS A 97 1.20 -9.53 20.75
C LYS A 97 0.74 -9.06 22.12
N GLU A 98 1.47 -8.14 22.75
CA GLU A 98 1.16 -7.65 24.10
C GLU A 98 -0.20 -6.93 24.14
N ALA A 99 -0.45 -5.99 23.22
CA ALA A 99 -1.73 -5.30 23.11
C ALA A 99 -2.89 -6.26 22.81
N SER A 100 -2.65 -7.29 21.99
CA SER A 100 -3.63 -8.34 21.72
C SER A 100 -3.95 -9.16 22.97
N VAL A 101 -2.94 -9.58 23.74
CA VAL A 101 -3.10 -10.37 24.97
C VAL A 101 -3.85 -9.55 26.02
N HIS A 102 -3.45 -8.30 26.23
CA HIS A 102 -4.14 -7.40 27.16
C HIS A 102 -5.62 -7.24 26.80
N ARG A 103 -5.92 -7.07 25.50
CA ARG A 103 -7.30 -6.95 25.04
C ARG A 103 -8.09 -8.25 25.19
N ALA A 104 -7.49 -9.40 24.94
CA ALA A 104 -8.11 -10.70 25.14
C ALA A 104 -8.38 -10.99 26.62
N SER A 105 -7.49 -10.60 27.53
CA SER A 105 -7.70 -10.71 28.98
C SER A 105 -8.93 -9.92 29.43
N TYR A 106 -9.15 -8.73 28.86
CA TYR A 106 -10.39 -7.97 29.10
C TYR A 106 -11.64 -8.72 28.60
N VAL A 107 -11.57 -9.39 27.44
CA VAL A 107 -12.69 -10.20 26.92
C VAL A 107 -12.99 -11.36 27.88
N LEU A 108 -11.97 -12.10 28.30
CA LEU A 108 -12.13 -13.21 29.25
C LEU A 108 -12.70 -12.72 30.59
N GLN A 109 -12.23 -11.59 31.12
CA GLN A 109 -12.79 -11.01 32.34
C GLN A 109 -14.28 -10.66 32.20
N ARG A 110 -14.70 -10.16 31.03
CA ARG A 110 -16.12 -9.91 30.75
C ARG A 110 -16.90 -11.22 30.66
N MET A 111 -16.35 -12.27 30.07
CA MET A 111 -17.01 -13.58 30.04
C MET A 111 -17.23 -14.16 31.44
N VAL A 112 -16.27 -13.97 32.38
CA VAL A 112 -16.47 -14.33 33.79
C VAL A 112 -17.59 -13.51 34.42
N ALA A 113 -17.56 -12.18 34.23
CA ALA A 113 -18.56 -11.28 34.83
C ALA A 113 -20.00 -11.55 34.37
N GLU A 114 -20.16 -12.06 33.14
CA GLU A 114 -21.46 -12.45 32.57
C GLU A 114 -21.79 -13.94 32.78
N GLY A 115 -20.92 -14.71 33.45
CA GLY A 115 -21.16 -16.11 33.81
C GLY A 115 -20.95 -17.12 32.68
N TYR A 116 -20.31 -16.76 31.57
CA TYR A 116 -20.01 -17.70 30.47
C TYR A 116 -18.85 -18.65 30.77
N ILE A 117 -17.92 -18.24 31.64
CA ILE A 117 -16.77 -19.04 32.10
C ILE A 117 -16.51 -18.76 33.58
N SER A 118 -15.81 -19.67 34.24
CA SER A 118 -15.30 -19.50 35.60
C SER A 118 -14.00 -18.72 35.65
N GLU A 119 -13.66 -18.19 36.84
CA GLU A 119 -12.38 -17.53 37.08
C GLU A 119 -11.19 -18.50 36.89
N ALA A 120 -11.40 -19.79 37.17
CA ALA A 120 -10.41 -20.85 36.92
C ALA A 120 -10.15 -21.05 35.42
N GLU A 121 -11.20 -21.13 34.60
CA GLU A 121 -11.07 -21.24 33.14
C GLU A 121 -10.41 -20.01 32.53
N ARG A 122 -10.71 -18.80 33.05
CA ARG A 122 -10.00 -17.57 32.66
C ARG A 122 -8.50 -17.68 32.96
N ALA A 123 -8.15 -18.09 34.18
CA ALA A 123 -6.74 -18.22 34.57
C ALA A 123 -6.01 -19.26 33.71
N GLU A 124 -6.67 -20.37 33.38
CA GLU A 124 -6.12 -21.41 32.52
C GLU A 124 -5.96 -20.93 31.07
N ALA A 125 -6.96 -20.23 30.53
CA ALA A 125 -6.89 -19.65 29.19
C ALA A 125 -5.70 -18.68 29.06
N LEU A 126 -5.42 -17.86 30.08
CA LEU A 126 -4.30 -16.92 30.05
C LEU A 126 -2.92 -17.58 30.15
N LYS A 127 -2.85 -18.81 30.68
CA LYS A 127 -1.63 -19.64 30.69
C LYS A 127 -1.41 -20.39 29.37
N SER A 128 -2.48 -20.59 28.61
CA SER A 128 -2.45 -21.30 27.33
C SER A 128 -1.56 -20.56 26.32
N GLU A 129 -0.79 -21.33 25.55
CA GLU A 129 0.00 -20.76 24.47
C GLU A 129 -0.90 -20.25 23.33
N LEU A 130 -0.65 -19.02 22.89
CA LEU A 130 -1.42 -18.41 21.80
C LEU A 130 -1.27 -19.18 20.48
N ASN A 131 -0.12 -19.81 20.26
CA ASN A 131 0.19 -20.61 19.06
C ASN A 131 -0.25 -19.93 17.77
N LEU A 132 0.24 -18.71 17.57
CA LEU A 132 0.05 -18.01 16.31
C LEU A 132 0.68 -18.82 15.19
N ARG A 133 -0.01 -18.88 14.07
CA ARG A 133 0.53 -19.46 12.85
C ARG A 133 1.82 -18.72 12.52
N THR A 134 2.96 -19.41 12.69
CA THR A 134 4.24 -18.93 12.18
C THR A 134 4.09 -18.75 10.68
N ALA A 135 4.60 -17.62 10.18
CA ALA A 135 4.38 -17.13 8.82
C ALA A 135 4.93 -18.09 7.74
N ASN A 136 4.22 -19.19 7.53
CA ASN A 136 4.30 -20.04 6.35
C ASN A 136 3.01 -19.88 5.53
N THR A 137 2.33 -18.74 5.67
CA THR A 137 1.42 -18.27 4.63
C THR A 137 2.28 -17.93 3.44
N LYS A 138 2.21 -18.76 2.40
CA LYS A 138 2.70 -18.44 1.05
C LYS A 138 2.26 -16.99 0.79
N GLN A 139 3.23 -16.07 0.76
CA GLN A 139 2.93 -14.65 0.58
C GLN A 139 2.14 -14.54 -0.72
N ASN A 140 1.01 -13.85 -0.68
CA ASN A 140 0.30 -13.53 -1.90
C ASN A 140 0.84 -12.18 -2.42
N PRO A 141 1.72 -12.17 -3.43
CA PRO A 141 2.26 -10.92 -3.96
C PRO A 141 1.18 -10.06 -4.64
N ASP A 142 0.03 -10.65 -4.96
CA ASP A 142 -1.11 -9.99 -5.61
C ASP A 142 -1.80 -8.96 -4.69
N SER A 143 -1.60 -9.03 -3.37
CA SER A 143 -2.31 -8.18 -2.39
C SER A 143 -2.16 -6.68 -2.63
N TYR A 144 -0.99 -6.22 -3.10
CA TYR A 144 -0.80 -4.79 -3.42
C TYR A 144 -1.64 -4.35 -4.62
N PHE A 145 -1.79 -5.21 -5.62
CA PHE A 145 -2.65 -4.94 -6.78
C PHE A 145 -4.13 -4.97 -6.37
N VAL A 146 -4.53 -5.97 -5.56
CA VAL A 146 -5.90 -6.07 -5.05
C VAL A 146 -6.28 -4.81 -4.26
N ASP A 147 -5.42 -4.36 -3.35
CA ASP A 147 -5.64 -3.12 -2.61
C ASP A 147 -5.75 -1.89 -3.54
N TYR A 148 -4.91 -1.84 -4.58
CA TYR A 148 -4.96 -0.75 -5.55
C TYR A 148 -6.30 -0.71 -6.28
N VAL A 149 -6.78 -1.86 -6.77
CA VAL A 149 -8.10 -1.97 -7.43
C VAL A 149 -9.23 -1.62 -6.47
N LEU A 150 -9.18 -2.10 -5.22
CA LEU A 150 -10.21 -1.76 -4.23
C LEU A 150 -10.24 -0.26 -3.95
N ASN A 151 -9.08 0.39 -3.78
CA ASN A 151 -9.02 1.84 -3.59
C ASN A 151 -9.55 2.61 -4.80
N GLU A 152 -9.21 2.19 -6.02
CA GLU A 152 -9.73 2.81 -7.25
C GLU A 152 -11.25 2.64 -7.37
N MET A 153 -11.77 1.46 -7.04
CA MET A 153 -13.23 1.24 -7.01
C MET A 153 -13.92 2.09 -5.95
N GLU A 154 -13.32 2.29 -4.77
CA GLU A 154 -13.88 3.12 -3.69
C GLU A 154 -13.98 4.61 -4.05
N GLU A 155 -13.25 5.07 -5.07
CA GLU A 155 -13.42 6.42 -5.62
C GLU A 155 -14.65 6.52 -6.55
N MET A 156 -15.08 5.41 -7.14
CA MET A 156 -16.16 5.36 -8.12
C MET A 156 -17.50 4.86 -7.56
N TYR A 157 -17.45 3.99 -6.54
CA TYR A 157 -18.61 3.32 -5.96
C TYR A 157 -18.61 3.43 -4.44
N GLU A 158 -19.80 3.29 -3.85
CA GLU A 158 -19.93 3.24 -2.39
C GLU A 158 -19.13 2.06 -1.83
N LYS A 159 -18.35 2.31 -0.77
CA LYS A 159 -17.49 1.30 -0.13
C LYS A 159 -18.26 0.04 0.24
N ASP A 160 -19.50 0.19 0.69
CA ASP A 160 -20.32 -0.92 1.16
C ASP A 160 -20.69 -1.86 0.02
N PHE A 161 -20.98 -1.32 -1.16
CA PHE A 161 -21.22 -2.11 -2.36
C PHE A 161 -20.00 -2.92 -2.78
N ILE A 162 -18.80 -2.35 -2.64
CA ILE A 162 -17.54 -3.02 -3.00
C ILE A 162 -17.21 -4.15 -2.02
N HIS A 163 -17.31 -3.89 -0.72
CA HIS A 163 -16.89 -4.85 0.31
C HIS A 163 -17.95 -5.91 0.63
N PHE A 164 -19.24 -5.61 0.46
CA PHE A 164 -20.34 -6.47 0.90
C PHE A 164 -21.36 -6.81 -0.19
N GLY A 165 -21.23 -6.24 -1.39
CA GLY A 165 -22.15 -6.49 -2.50
C GLY A 165 -21.99 -7.86 -3.18
N GLY A 166 -21.05 -8.70 -2.74
CA GLY A 166 -20.82 -10.03 -3.33
C GLY A 166 -20.29 -9.99 -4.77
N LEU A 167 -19.58 -8.92 -5.12
CA LEU A 167 -19.11 -8.67 -6.49
C LEU A 167 -18.05 -9.69 -6.94
N LYS A 168 -18.08 -10.04 -8.23
CA LYS A 168 -16.98 -10.72 -8.92
C LYS A 168 -16.24 -9.70 -9.77
N ILE A 169 -15.03 -9.35 -9.35
CA ILE A 169 -14.20 -8.34 -10.01
C ILE A 169 -13.17 -9.03 -10.90
N PHE A 170 -13.20 -8.73 -12.20
CA PHE A 170 -12.22 -9.20 -13.18
C PHE A 170 -11.24 -8.07 -13.47
N THR A 171 -9.94 -8.34 -13.35
CA THR A 171 -8.89 -7.33 -13.45
C THR A 171 -7.83 -7.69 -14.48
N THR A 172 -6.87 -6.80 -14.70
CA THR A 172 -5.78 -6.97 -15.66
C THR A 172 -4.56 -7.71 -15.10
N LEU A 173 -4.55 -8.00 -13.79
CA LEU A 173 -3.44 -8.64 -13.09
C LEU A 173 -3.05 -9.95 -13.75
N ASP A 174 -1.75 -10.14 -13.96
CA ASP A 174 -1.17 -11.42 -14.28
C ASP A 174 -0.45 -11.97 -13.04
N SER A 175 -1.10 -12.87 -12.30
CA SER A 175 -0.53 -13.45 -11.07
C SER A 175 0.78 -14.21 -11.31
N LYS A 176 1.02 -14.74 -12.52
CA LYS A 176 2.30 -15.41 -12.83
C LYS A 176 3.41 -14.39 -12.97
N MET A 177 3.17 -13.29 -13.69
CA MET A 177 4.13 -12.18 -13.79
C MET A 177 4.34 -11.50 -12.43
N GLN A 178 3.29 -11.34 -11.63
CA GLN A 178 3.36 -10.76 -10.29
C GLN A 178 4.26 -11.60 -9.37
N GLN A 179 4.09 -12.93 -9.40
CA GLN A 179 4.95 -13.85 -8.65
C GLN A 179 6.41 -13.77 -9.13
N ALA A 180 6.64 -13.77 -10.45
CA ALA A 180 7.99 -13.64 -11.00
C ALA A 180 8.67 -12.31 -10.60
N ALA A 181 7.94 -11.20 -10.61
CA ALA A 181 8.43 -9.90 -10.18
C ALA A 181 8.77 -9.89 -8.67
N HIS A 182 7.92 -10.50 -7.85
CA HIS A 182 8.17 -10.66 -6.41
C HIS A 182 9.42 -11.49 -6.12
N ASP A 183 9.58 -12.64 -6.78
CA ASP A 183 10.73 -13.51 -6.61
C ASP A 183 12.03 -12.84 -7.08
N ALA A 184 12.00 -12.14 -8.22
CA ALA A 184 13.14 -11.37 -8.72
C ALA A 184 13.53 -10.24 -7.75
N ALA A 185 12.56 -9.47 -7.25
CA ALA A 185 12.80 -8.41 -6.27
C ALA A 185 13.39 -8.97 -4.97
N LYS A 186 12.83 -10.05 -4.45
CA LYS A 186 13.30 -10.72 -3.22
C LYS A 186 14.71 -11.28 -3.40
N HIS A 187 15.01 -11.90 -4.54
CA HIS A 187 16.34 -12.40 -4.84
C HIS A 187 17.36 -11.26 -4.91
N HIS A 188 17.04 -10.18 -5.63
CA HIS A 188 17.94 -9.04 -5.79
C HIS A 188 18.19 -8.32 -4.46
N ILE A 189 17.16 -8.15 -3.63
CA ILE A 189 17.31 -7.49 -2.33
C ILE A 189 18.19 -8.33 -1.40
N LYS A 190 18.01 -9.66 -1.35
CA LYS A 190 18.93 -10.53 -0.59
C LYS A 190 20.38 -10.40 -1.07
N PHE A 191 20.58 -10.34 -2.38
CA PHE A 191 21.90 -10.11 -2.96
C PHE A 191 22.49 -8.77 -2.51
N LEU A 192 21.72 -7.67 -2.57
CA LEU A 192 22.18 -6.35 -2.09
C LEU A 192 22.49 -6.36 -0.59
N GLU A 193 21.61 -6.92 0.24
CA GLU A 193 21.82 -7.00 1.68
C GLU A 193 23.08 -7.80 2.06
N SER A 194 23.46 -8.79 1.25
CA SER A 194 24.69 -9.56 1.46
C SER A 194 25.97 -8.76 1.19
N ARG A 195 25.88 -7.65 0.45
CA ARG A 195 27.01 -6.81 0.02
C ARG A 195 27.05 -5.45 0.71
N MET A 196 25.92 -4.99 1.25
CA MET A 196 25.82 -3.70 1.90
C MET A 196 26.30 -3.77 3.35
N ILE A 197 27.10 -2.79 3.75
CA ILE A 197 27.39 -2.53 5.16
C ILE A 197 26.15 -1.83 5.72
N LYS A 198 25.40 -2.49 6.61
CA LYS A 198 24.24 -1.90 7.26
C LYS A 198 24.70 -0.91 8.34
N GLU A 199 24.34 0.35 8.18
CA GLU A 199 24.57 1.37 9.22
C GLU A 199 23.54 1.25 10.34
N ALA A 200 23.93 1.66 11.56
CA ALA A 200 23.01 1.67 12.70
C ALA A 200 21.81 2.59 12.43
N GLY A 201 20.60 2.04 12.52
CA GLY A 201 19.35 2.75 12.24
C GLY A 201 18.86 2.66 10.79
N GLN A 202 19.59 1.98 9.90
CA GLN A 202 19.15 1.78 8.52
C GLN A 202 18.04 0.72 8.45
N GLY A 203 16.86 1.13 7.92
CA GLY A 203 15.73 0.23 7.72
C GLY A 203 16.01 -0.86 6.68
N ASN A 204 15.15 -1.88 6.62
CA ASN A 204 15.26 -2.93 5.61
C ASN A 204 15.09 -2.36 4.20
N LEU A 205 15.82 -2.95 3.24
CA LEU A 205 15.65 -2.63 1.83
C LEU A 205 14.27 -3.09 1.35
N GLU A 206 13.70 -2.32 0.44
CA GLU A 206 12.39 -2.55 -0.15
C GLU A 206 12.46 -2.36 -1.66
N ALA A 207 11.51 -2.95 -2.37
CA ALA A 207 11.41 -2.84 -3.82
C ALA A 207 9.96 -2.50 -4.21
N ALA A 208 9.82 -1.82 -5.34
CA ALA A 208 8.54 -1.58 -5.99
C ALA A 208 8.65 -1.90 -7.47
N VAL A 209 7.62 -2.52 -8.05
CA VAL A 209 7.58 -2.87 -9.47
C VAL A 209 6.18 -2.54 -9.99
N ALA A 210 6.12 -1.87 -11.13
CA ALA A 210 4.89 -1.71 -11.90
C ALA A 210 5.19 -2.09 -13.35
N THR A 211 4.33 -2.89 -13.98
CA THR A 211 4.41 -3.17 -15.41
C THR A 211 3.10 -2.82 -16.08
N ILE A 212 3.21 -2.23 -17.26
CA ILE A 212 2.09 -1.72 -18.03
C ILE A 212 2.17 -2.33 -19.42
N ASP A 213 1.04 -2.80 -19.93
CA ASP A 213 0.87 -3.16 -21.33
C ASP A 213 0.84 -1.88 -22.19
N ASN A 214 1.80 -1.73 -23.10
CA ASN A 214 1.98 -0.49 -23.86
C ASN A 214 0.81 -0.15 -24.79
N GLN A 215 -0.01 -1.12 -25.20
CA GLN A 215 -1.13 -0.88 -26.12
C GLN A 215 -2.40 -0.48 -25.37
N SER A 216 -2.70 -1.19 -24.28
CA SER A 216 -3.95 -1.02 -23.53
C SER A 216 -3.81 -0.12 -22.30
N GLY A 217 -2.59 0.12 -21.82
CA GLY A 217 -2.35 0.74 -20.52
C GLY A 217 -2.65 -0.18 -19.33
N ALA A 218 -2.98 -1.45 -19.57
CA ALA A 218 -3.33 -2.40 -18.52
C ALA A 218 -2.14 -2.65 -17.58
N ILE A 219 -2.36 -2.48 -16.28
CA ILE A 219 -1.37 -2.83 -15.26
C ILE A 219 -1.36 -4.36 -15.13
N ARG A 220 -0.22 -4.99 -15.44
CA ARG A 220 -0.05 -6.46 -15.36
C ARG A 220 0.58 -6.89 -14.04
N VAL A 221 1.46 -6.05 -13.50
CA VAL A 221 2.14 -6.25 -12.22
C VAL A 221 2.07 -4.95 -11.43
N LEU A 222 1.74 -5.03 -10.14
CA LEU A 222 1.86 -3.94 -9.20
C LEU A 222 2.34 -4.47 -7.84
N LEU A 223 3.63 -4.35 -7.58
CA LEU A 223 4.29 -4.78 -6.35
C LEU A 223 4.72 -3.55 -5.55
N GLY A 224 4.13 -3.36 -4.36
CA GLY A 224 4.40 -2.21 -3.50
C GLY A 224 5.47 -2.42 -2.42
N GLY A 225 5.98 -3.64 -2.27
CA GLY A 225 6.94 -4.04 -1.25
C GLY A 225 7.21 -5.54 -1.28
N LEU A 226 8.17 -6.01 -0.48
CA LEU A 226 8.57 -7.42 -0.45
C LEU A 226 7.66 -8.30 0.40
N ASP A 227 6.99 -7.70 1.40
CA ASP A 227 6.16 -8.41 2.34
C ASP A 227 4.95 -7.55 2.73
N TYR A 228 3.83 -7.81 2.05
CA TYR A 228 2.57 -7.14 2.29
C TYR A 228 2.09 -7.30 3.76
N SER A 229 2.41 -8.43 4.40
CA SER A 229 2.03 -8.65 5.79
C SER A 229 2.81 -7.74 6.75
N LYS A 230 4.05 -7.38 6.42
CA LYS A 230 4.86 -6.44 7.21
C LYS A 230 4.54 -4.99 6.88
N SER A 231 4.30 -4.67 5.61
CA SER A 231 4.05 -3.32 5.15
C SER A 231 3.03 -3.30 4.00
N GLN A 232 1.82 -2.81 4.29
CA GLN A 232 0.78 -2.58 3.27
C GLN A 232 1.00 -1.26 2.51
N PHE A 233 2.07 -0.51 2.81
CA PHE A 233 2.40 0.73 2.12
C PHE A 233 2.84 0.43 0.68
N ASN A 234 2.00 0.81 -0.29
CA ASN A 234 2.25 0.53 -1.70
C ASN A 234 3.20 1.58 -2.31
N ARG A 235 4.49 1.25 -2.37
CA ARG A 235 5.55 2.10 -2.93
C ARG A 235 5.46 2.29 -4.44
N ALA A 236 4.73 1.43 -5.16
CA ALA A 236 4.60 1.53 -6.62
C ALA A 236 3.70 2.68 -7.05
N VAL A 237 2.83 3.15 -6.15
CA VAL A 237 1.86 4.23 -6.42
C VAL A 237 2.04 5.43 -5.49
N SER A 238 3.08 5.44 -4.65
CA SER A 238 3.37 6.56 -3.75
C SER A 238 4.17 7.66 -4.45
N ASN A 239 3.98 8.90 -4.00
CA ASN A 239 4.67 10.09 -4.54
C ASN A 239 5.81 10.60 -3.64
N ASN A 240 6.29 9.77 -2.71
CA ASN A 240 7.28 10.14 -1.69
C ASN A 240 8.74 9.87 -2.12
N ARG A 241 9.01 9.74 -3.42
CA ARG A 241 10.35 9.49 -3.97
C ARG A 241 10.65 10.47 -5.11
N MET A 242 11.89 10.97 -5.12
CA MET A 242 12.37 11.79 -6.22
C MET A 242 12.75 10.88 -7.41
N PRO A 243 12.36 11.20 -8.64
CA PRO A 243 12.63 10.38 -9.82
C PRO A 243 14.12 10.39 -10.24
N GLY A 244 14.88 11.40 -9.82
CA GLY A 244 16.26 11.59 -10.25
C GLY A 244 16.38 11.68 -11.77
N SER A 245 17.41 11.04 -12.34
CA SER A 245 17.68 11.07 -13.78
C SER A 245 16.57 10.48 -14.65
N SER A 246 15.63 9.70 -14.09
CA SER A 246 14.47 9.20 -14.84
C SER A 246 13.53 10.32 -15.32
N PHE A 247 13.67 11.55 -14.82
CA PHE A 247 12.91 12.72 -15.27
C PHE A 247 13.48 13.39 -16.55
N LYS A 248 14.75 13.09 -16.92
CA LYS A 248 15.42 13.68 -18.08
C LYS A 248 14.65 13.55 -19.40
N PRO A 249 13.96 12.43 -19.71
CA PRO A 249 13.17 12.34 -20.94
C PRO A 249 12.20 13.51 -21.17
N PHE A 250 11.58 14.06 -20.11
CA PHE A 250 10.70 15.23 -20.23
C PHE A 250 11.45 16.52 -20.57
N VAL A 251 12.69 16.67 -20.08
CA VAL A 251 13.57 17.79 -20.43
C VAL A 251 13.95 17.74 -21.91
N TYR A 252 14.38 16.57 -22.39
CA TYR A 252 14.79 16.38 -23.79
C TYR A 252 13.60 16.51 -24.74
N MET A 253 12.45 15.92 -24.41
CA MET A 253 11.23 16.10 -25.18
C MET A 253 10.82 17.58 -25.26
N SER A 254 10.94 18.32 -24.15
CA SER A 254 10.69 19.76 -24.14
C SER A 254 11.67 20.52 -25.03
N ALA A 255 12.94 20.11 -25.13
CA ALA A 255 13.91 20.72 -26.03
C ALA A 255 13.52 20.49 -27.50
N PHE A 256 13.09 19.27 -27.84
CA PHE A 256 12.64 18.96 -29.20
C PHE A 256 11.41 19.78 -29.59
N GLU A 257 10.42 19.89 -28.70
CA GLU A 257 9.18 20.61 -28.99
C GLU A 257 9.33 22.14 -29.03
N ASN A 258 10.26 22.72 -28.25
CA ASN A 258 10.30 24.17 -28.04
C ASN A 258 11.54 24.86 -28.62
N LEU A 259 12.62 24.13 -28.88
CA LEU A 259 13.88 24.68 -29.42
C LEU A 259 14.17 24.19 -30.84
N GLY A 260 13.35 23.29 -31.40
CA GLY A 260 13.61 22.67 -32.71
C GLY A 260 14.80 21.70 -32.71
N TYR A 261 15.28 21.30 -31.52
CA TYR A 261 16.36 20.33 -31.39
C TYR A 261 15.90 18.94 -31.85
N HIS A 262 16.85 18.12 -32.25
CA HIS A 262 16.62 16.74 -32.70
C HIS A 262 17.72 15.82 -32.12
N PRO A 263 17.59 14.49 -32.24
CA PRO A 263 18.57 13.57 -31.64
C PRO A 263 20.03 13.76 -32.09
N GLY A 264 20.25 14.42 -33.23
CA GLY A 264 21.56 14.75 -33.78
C GLY A 264 22.09 16.14 -33.42
N THR A 265 21.31 16.97 -32.73
CA THR A 265 21.78 18.28 -32.25
C THR A 265 22.98 18.09 -31.32
N VAL A 266 24.04 18.86 -31.56
CA VAL A 266 25.27 18.81 -30.77
C VAL A 266 25.22 19.88 -29.69
N LEU A 267 25.47 19.48 -28.45
CA LEU A 267 25.74 20.38 -27.32
C LEU A 267 27.08 20.01 -26.70
N VAL A 268 27.75 20.99 -26.11
CA VAL A 268 29.06 20.79 -25.47
C VAL A 268 28.87 20.41 -24.01
N ASP A 269 29.40 19.27 -23.59
CA ASP A 269 29.53 18.84 -22.20
C ASP A 269 30.84 19.39 -21.63
N GLU A 270 30.75 20.42 -20.80
CA GLU A 270 31.87 21.20 -20.24
C GLU A 270 31.48 21.80 -18.88
N PRO A 271 32.43 22.24 -18.04
CA PRO A 271 32.12 22.95 -16.80
C PRO A 271 31.21 24.15 -17.06
N ILE A 272 30.15 24.29 -16.27
CA ILE A 272 29.23 25.41 -16.35
C ILE A 272 28.87 25.93 -14.97
N SER A 273 28.59 27.23 -14.90
CA SER A 273 28.01 27.90 -13.74
C SER A 273 26.72 28.57 -14.20
N LEU A 274 25.59 28.13 -13.66
CA LEU A 274 24.26 28.60 -14.02
C LEU A 274 23.74 29.54 -12.95
N ASP A 275 23.44 30.78 -13.33
CA ASP A 275 22.88 31.77 -12.40
C ASP A 275 21.40 31.48 -12.13
N ILE A 276 21.09 31.04 -10.91
CA ILE A 276 19.73 30.74 -10.47
C ILE A 276 19.27 31.90 -9.57
N PRO A 277 18.17 32.61 -9.92
CA PRO A 277 17.70 33.75 -9.14
C PRO A 277 17.47 33.40 -7.67
N GLY A 278 18.14 34.15 -6.78
CA GLY A 278 17.99 34.00 -5.33
C GLY A 278 18.81 32.88 -4.69
N THR A 279 19.73 32.25 -5.43
CA THR A 279 20.67 31.26 -4.87
C THR A 279 22.11 31.57 -5.30
N THR A 280 23.07 30.81 -4.78
CA THR A 280 24.41 30.77 -5.37
C THR A 280 24.33 30.16 -6.77
N PRO A 281 25.23 30.53 -7.70
CA PRO A 281 25.34 29.87 -9.00
C PRO A 281 25.45 28.35 -8.83
N TRP A 282 24.72 27.63 -9.67
CA TRP A 282 24.70 26.17 -9.63
C TRP A 282 25.69 25.59 -10.64
N GLU A 283 26.59 24.74 -10.14
CA GLU A 283 27.66 24.11 -10.92
C GLU A 283 27.43 22.59 -10.97
N PRO A 284 26.61 22.10 -11.92
CA PRO A 284 26.33 20.68 -12.05
C PRO A 284 27.54 19.89 -12.54
N ASN A 285 27.79 18.74 -11.90
CA ASN A 285 28.83 17.79 -12.31
C ASN A 285 28.24 16.48 -12.86
N ASN A 286 29.00 15.83 -13.73
CA ASN A 286 28.70 14.47 -14.21
C ASN A 286 29.06 13.44 -13.12
N PHE A 287 28.41 12.27 -13.13
CA PHE A 287 28.63 11.24 -12.10
C PHE A 287 30.09 10.78 -11.96
N ASN A 288 30.90 10.88 -13.03
CA ASN A 288 32.33 10.52 -13.04
C ASN A 288 33.27 11.74 -13.12
N ASP A 289 32.77 12.97 -12.93
CA ASP A 289 33.52 14.23 -13.03
C ASP A 289 34.35 14.41 -14.32
N LYS A 290 33.95 13.72 -15.40
CA LYS A 290 34.56 13.82 -16.73
C LYS A 290 33.62 14.52 -17.70
N PHE A 291 34.18 15.42 -18.48
CA PHE A 291 33.53 16.15 -19.57
C PHE A 291 33.88 15.52 -20.90
N LYS A 292 32.90 15.40 -21.79
CA LYS A 292 33.05 14.74 -23.10
C LYS A 292 33.28 15.72 -24.24
N GLY A 293 33.14 17.03 -24.02
CA GLY A 293 33.16 18.02 -25.10
C GLY A 293 31.90 17.91 -25.97
N PRO A 294 31.96 18.08 -27.29
CA PRO A 294 30.79 18.00 -28.17
C PRO A 294 30.12 16.62 -28.13
N VAL A 295 28.82 16.57 -27.79
CA VAL A 295 28.02 15.34 -27.77
C VAL A 295 26.69 15.58 -28.48
N ILE A 296 26.19 14.55 -29.18
CA ILE A 296 24.82 14.59 -29.73
C ILE A 296 23.78 14.30 -28.63
N LEU A 297 22.60 14.91 -28.71
CA LEU A 297 21.54 14.75 -27.71
C LEU A 297 21.10 13.28 -27.51
N LYS A 298 21.12 12.46 -28.57
CA LYS A 298 20.86 11.01 -28.46
C LYS A 298 21.81 10.34 -27.48
N GLU A 299 23.11 10.64 -27.58
CA GLU A 299 24.13 10.08 -26.70
C GLU A 299 24.02 10.66 -25.29
N ALA A 300 23.78 11.97 -25.17
CA ALA A 300 23.63 12.64 -23.89
C ALA A 300 22.50 12.01 -23.05
N LEU A 301 21.35 11.73 -23.66
CA LEU A 301 20.24 11.07 -23.00
C LEU A 301 20.57 9.61 -22.67
N ALA A 302 21.11 8.85 -23.63
CA ALA A 302 21.45 7.44 -23.45
C ALA A 302 22.48 7.22 -22.34
N LYS A 303 23.44 8.14 -22.17
CA LYS A 303 24.46 8.10 -21.12
C LYS A 303 24.10 8.96 -19.90
N SER A 304 22.89 9.51 -19.85
CA SER A 304 22.37 10.33 -18.75
C SER A 304 23.33 11.46 -18.33
N VAL A 305 23.87 12.23 -19.29
CA VAL A 305 24.81 13.33 -19.00
C VAL A 305 24.10 14.45 -18.23
N ASN A 306 24.62 14.81 -17.05
CA ASN A 306 23.98 15.75 -16.12
C ASN A 306 24.06 17.18 -16.63
N VAL A 307 25.25 17.60 -17.05
CA VAL A 307 25.54 18.95 -17.54
C VAL A 307 24.63 19.31 -18.71
N ILE A 308 24.50 18.42 -19.70
CA ILE A 308 23.61 18.65 -20.85
C ILE A 308 22.15 18.79 -20.40
N SER A 309 21.70 17.96 -19.45
CA SER A 309 20.34 18.05 -18.93
C SER A 309 20.10 19.36 -18.17
N ALA A 310 21.11 19.86 -17.45
CA ALA A 310 21.08 21.15 -16.77
C ALA A 310 21.05 22.33 -17.76
N LYS A 311 21.89 22.31 -18.80
CA LYS A 311 21.87 23.31 -19.90
C LYS A 311 20.47 23.40 -20.52
N LEU A 312 19.88 22.26 -20.86
CA LEU A 312 18.54 22.20 -21.44
C LEU A 312 17.47 22.71 -20.47
N MET A 313 17.51 22.31 -19.19
CA MET A 313 16.57 22.80 -18.18
C MET A 313 16.66 24.32 -18.03
N TYR A 314 17.87 24.86 -18.01
CA TYR A 314 18.14 26.29 -17.90
C TYR A 314 17.55 27.06 -19.08
N GLU A 315 17.87 26.63 -20.30
CA GLU A 315 17.40 27.25 -21.55
C GLU A 315 15.87 27.19 -21.69
N LEU A 316 15.26 26.08 -21.29
CA LEU A 316 13.82 25.87 -21.41
C LEU A 316 12.99 26.58 -20.33
N SER A 317 13.56 26.78 -19.15
CA SER A 317 12.89 27.02 -17.87
C SER A 317 12.07 25.82 -17.36
N PRO A 318 11.91 25.65 -16.03
CA PRO A 318 11.15 24.55 -15.44
C PRO A 318 9.68 24.54 -15.89
N LYS A 319 9.10 25.72 -16.16
CA LYS A 319 7.72 25.86 -16.61
C LYS A 319 7.42 25.07 -17.89
N ARG A 320 8.33 25.10 -18.88
CA ARG A 320 8.14 24.37 -20.14
C ARG A 320 8.28 22.87 -19.93
N VAL A 321 9.28 22.45 -19.16
CA VAL A 321 9.48 21.02 -18.82
C VAL A 321 8.29 20.46 -18.04
N ILE A 322 7.76 21.22 -17.08
CA ILE A 322 6.54 20.85 -16.33
C ILE A 322 5.36 20.66 -17.30
N LYS A 323 5.15 21.60 -18.23
CA LYS A 323 4.09 21.50 -19.24
C LYS A 323 4.24 20.20 -20.05
N THR A 324 5.45 19.85 -20.46
CA THR A 324 5.74 18.59 -21.15
C THR A 324 5.43 17.39 -20.26
N ALA A 325 5.91 17.34 -19.01
CA ALA A 325 5.62 16.24 -18.09
C ALA A 325 4.10 16.05 -17.84
N ARG A 326 3.32 17.14 -17.79
CA ARG A 326 1.84 17.06 -17.68
C ARG A 326 1.19 16.40 -18.90
N LYS A 327 1.72 16.58 -20.11
CA LYS A 327 1.22 15.89 -21.33
C LYS A 327 1.33 14.36 -21.21
N PHE A 328 2.34 13.88 -20.48
CA PHE A 328 2.56 12.45 -20.21
C PHE A 328 1.87 11.95 -18.93
N GLY A 329 0.89 12.69 -18.40
CA GLY A 329 0.04 12.22 -17.30
C GLY A 329 0.65 12.33 -15.90
N ILE A 330 1.81 13.00 -15.73
CA ILE A 330 2.34 13.27 -14.40
C ILE A 330 1.40 14.24 -13.67
N LYS A 331 0.72 13.76 -12.62
CA LYS A 331 -0.23 14.54 -11.80
C LYS A 331 0.34 15.00 -10.46
N SER A 332 1.47 14.44 -10.01
CA SER A 332 2.10 14.83 -8.75
C SER A 332 2.48 16.32 -8.72
N PRO A 333 2.62 16.93 -7.52
CA PRO A 333 3.12 18.29 -7.40
C PRO A 333 4.52 18.42 -8.04
N LEU A 334 4.70 19.41 -8.91
CA LEU A 334 5.98 19.76 -9.51
C LEU A 334 6.26 21.23 -9.21
N LYS A 335 7.42 21.52 -8.63
CA LYS A 335 7.83 22.89 -8.30
C LYS A 335 8.45 23.54 -9.53
N ASN A 336 8.12 24.81 -9.74
CA ASN A 336 8.72 25.62 -10.80
C ASN A 336 10.04 26.24 -10.33
N ASN A 337 11.02 25.37 -10.06
CA ASN A 337 12.37 25.74 -9.65
C ASN A 337 13.41 24.99 -10.50
N TYR A 338 14.59 25.59 -10.62
CA TYR A 338 15.74 25.01 -11.33
C TYR A 338 16.36 23.84 -10.55
#